data_AF-A0A640UWM3-F1
#
_entry.id   AF-A0A640UWM3-F1
#
_cell.length_a   1.000
_cell.length_b   1.000
_cell.length_c   1.000
_cell.angle_alpha   90.00
_cell.angle_beta   90.00
_cell.angle_gamma   90.00
#
_symmetry.space_group_name_H-M   'P 1'
#
loop_
_entity.id
_entity.type
_entity.pdbx_description
1 polymer ?
#
loop_
_entity_poly.entity_id
_entity_poly.type
_entity_poly.pdbx_seq_one_letter_code
_entity_poly.pdbx_strand_id
1 'polypeptide(L)'
;MLCLFCKKESGGSRSVEHIVPESLGNTTGTLPPGVVCDKCNNYFALKVEKPFLEDPTIVSLRFHQGVPSKKRRIPPLSGTLGPGLPVTVYRHLDGPTAGIIDTTTEAFRWMASSESKVVLSLPSPSDEWNEVLVSRFMAKAALESMASRLLDSPEGLSSLVDEVQFDPIREYARYGIGKLWPVSMRRIYEADKAWGASAGEVVQRVWEWGFLHTNRGEVYFVLALFGLEFSINLGGPVVEGYRMWLEENSGRSPLYPDGIE
;
A
#
# COMPACT_ATOMS: atom_id res chain seq x y z
N MET A 1 -9.11 -8.99 -25.67
CA MET A 1 -8.05 -8.38 -24.84
C MET A 1 -7.25 -9.50 -24.18
N LEU A 2 -5.97 -9.27 -23.91
CA LEU A 2 -5.13 -10.19 -23.15
C LEU A 2 -4.85 -9.60 -21.77
N CYS A 3 -4.80 -10.46 -20.76
CA CYS A 3 -4.48 -10.06 -19.38
C CYS A 3 -3.03 -9.60 -19.25
N LEU A 4 -2.82 -8.46 -18.59
CA LEU A 4 -1.53 -7.84 -18.27
C LEU A 4 -0.50 -8.80 -17.65
N PHE A 5 -0.96 -9.78 -16.88
CA PHE A 5 -0.12 -10.62 -16.05
C PHE A 5 0.07 -12.05 -16.57
N CYS A 6 -0.96 -12.63 -17.18
CA CYS A 6 -0.89 -14.01 -17.66
C CYS A 6 -0.93 -14.16 -19.18
N LYS A 7 -1.09 -13.03 -19.90
CA LYS A 7 -1.19 -12.97 -21.37
C LYS A 7 -2.28 -13.86 -21.98
N LYS A 8 -3.25 -14.33 -21.17
CA LYS A 8 -4.41 -15.11 -21.63
C LYS A 8 -5.58 -14.19 -21.93
N GLU A 9 -6.51 -14.70 -22.74
CA GLU A 9 -7.79 -14.05 -23.05
C GLU A 9 -8.51 -13.62 -21.75
N SER A 10 -9.02 -12.39 -21.77
CA SER A 10 -9.60 -11.73 -20.60
C SER A 10 -10.92 -11.03 -20.87
N GLY A 11 -11.48 -11.11 -22.08
CA GLY A 11 -12.70 -10.40 -22.49
C GLY A 11 -13.96 -10.82 -21.72
N GLY A 12 -13.96 -12.00 -21.11
CA GLY A 12 -15.04 -12.45 -20.21
C GLY A 12 -14.94 -11.94 -18.76
N SER A 13 -13.88 -11.21 -18.40
CA SER A 13 -13.64 -10.76 -17.03
C SER A 13 -14.60 -9.65 -16.64
N ARG A 14 -14.97 -9.61 -15.35
CA ARG A 14 -15.99 -8.66 -14.84
C ARG A 14 -15.47 -7.81 -13.68
N SER A 15 -14.37 -8.22 -13.06
CA SER A 15 -13.83 -7.51 -11.91
C SER A 15 -13.09 -6.25 -12.33
N VAL A 16 -13.32 -5.17 -11.58
CA VAL A 16 -12.48 -3.98 -11.58
C VAL A 16 -11.26 -4.26 -10.70
N GLU A 17 -10.08 -3.91 -11.19
CA GLU A 17 -8.83 -4.02 -10.42
C GLU A 17 -8.51 -2.68 -9.75
N HIS A 18 -8.05 -2.71 -8.51
CA HIS A 18 -7.58 -1.51 -7.81
C HIS A 18 -6.06 -1.58 -7.70
N ILE A 19 -5.34 -0.57 -8.22
CA ILE A 19 -3.86 -0.54 -8.21
C ILE A 19 -3.33 -0.63 -6.78
N VAL A 20 -3.86 0.26 -5.94
CA VAL A 20 -3.73 0.21 -4.48
C VAL A 20 -5.05 -0.34 -3.93
N PRO A 21 -5.08 -1.28 -2.97
CA PRO A 21 -6.32 -1.82 -2.46
C PRO A 21 -7.27 -0.76 -1.90
N GLU A 22 -8.59 -0.94 -2.09
CA GLU A 22 -9.62 -0.06 -1.53
C GLU A 22 -9.52 0.05 0.02
N SER A 23 -8.99 -0.97 0.68
CA SER A 23 -8.74 -0.95 2.14
C SER A 23 -7.63 0.02 2.58
N LEU A 24 -6.93 0.64 1.63
CA LEU A 24 -6.00 1.75 1.82
C LEU A 24 -6.57 3.06 1.25
N GLY A 25 -7.90 3.15 1.09
CA GLY A 25 -8.57 4.38 0.66
C GLY A 25 -8.52 4.67 -0.85
N ASN A 26 -8.11 3.72 -1.69
CA ASN A 26 -8.11 3.90 -3.13
C ASN A 26 -9.47 3.61 -3.77
N THR A 27 -10.18 4.66 -4.15
CA THR A 27 -11.45 4.60 -4.88
C THR A 27 -11.34 5.01 -6.35
N THR A 28 -10.18 5.51 -6.79
CA THR A 28 -10.01 6.16 -8.10
C THR A 28 -8.98 5.48 -9.00
N GLY A 29 -7.85 5.03 -8.46
CA GLY A 29 -6.79 4.32 -9.17
C GLY A 29 -7.20 2.89 -9.51
N THR A 30 -8.01 2.73 -10.56
CA THR A 30 -8.58 1.44 -10.97
C THR A 30 -8.30 1.11 -12.43
N LEU A 31 -8.37 -0.17 -12.77
CA LEU A 31 -8.33 -0.66 -14.15
C LEU A 31 -9.68 -1.30 -14.51
N PRO A 32 -10.18 -1.06 -15.73
CA PRO A 32 -11.43 -1.64 -16.19
C PRO A 32 -11.31 -3.17 -16.34
N PRO A 33 -12.46 -3.89 -16.31
CA PRO A 33 -12.48 -5.33 -16.52
C PRO A 33 -11.77 -5.74 -17.81
N GLY A 34 -10.99 -6.82 -17.73
CA GLY A 34 -10.27 -7.37 -18.87
C GLY A 34 -8.80 -6.94 -18.96
N VAL A 35 -8.40 -5.81 -18.39
CA VAL A 35 -6.97 -5.44 -18.31
C VAL A 35 -6.22 -6.46 -17.45
N VAL A 36 -6.80 -6.80 -16.30
CA VAL A 36 -6.40 -7.93 -15.47
C VAL A 36 -7.57 -8.92 -15.47
N CYS A 37 -7.31 -10.19 -15.78
CA CYS A 37 -8.37 -11.20 -15.77
C CYS A 37 -8.77 -11.59 -14.33
N ASP A 38 -10.01 -12.03 -14.15
CA ASP A 38 -10.57 -12.39 -12.83
C ASP A 38 -9.69 -13.41 -12.07
N LYS A 39 -9.03 -14.34 -12.79
CA LYS A 39 -8.10 -15.31 -12.18
C LYS A 39 -6.85 -14.66 -11.59
N CYS A 40 -6.30 -13.64 -12.26
CA CYS A 40 -5.11 -12.93 -11.76
C CYS A 40 -5.49 -11.96 -10.65
N ASN A 41 -6.59 -11.22 -10.81
CA ASN A 41 -7.14 -10.35 -9.75
C ASN A 41 -7.35 -11.15 -8.46
N ASN A 42 -8.10 -12.26 -8.51
CA ASN A 42 -8.33 -13.11 -7.34
C ASN A 42 -7.03 -13.70 -6.77
N TYR A 43 -6.06 -14.04 -7.63
CA TYR A 43 -4.75 -14.49 -7.16
C TYR A 43 -4.04 -13.40 -6.35
N PHE A 44 -3.94 -12.18 -6.88
CA PHE A 44 -3.28 -11.06 -6.19
C PHE A 44 -3.98 -10.72 -4.89
N ALA A 45 -5.30 -10.64 -4.90
CA ALA A 45 -6.11 -10.41 -3.71
C ALA A 45 -5.76 -11.40 -2.58
N LEU A 46 -5.61 -12.70 -2.91
CA LEU A 46 -5.35 -13.74 -1.91
C LEU A 46 -3.88 -13.92 -1.52
N LYS A 47 -2.95 -13.73 -2.46
CA LYS A 47 -1.54 -14.14 -2.32
C LYS A 47 -0.56 -12.99 -2.18
N VAL A 48 -1.01 -11.75 -2.40
CA VAL A 48 -0.17 -10.55 -2.34
C VAL A 48 -0.85 -9.47 -1.50
N GLU A 49 -2.04 -9.02 -1.90
CA GLU A 49 -2.70 -7.89 -1.24
C GLU A 49 -3.20 -8.22 0.16
N LYS A 50 -3.90 -9.35 0.34
CA LYS A 50 -4.37 -9.75 1.66
C LYS A 50 -3.20 -9.88 2.66
N PRO A 51 -2.12 -10.62 2.37
CA PRO A 51 -1.00 -10.68 3.29
C PRO A 51 -0.37 -9.30 3.54
N PHE A 52 -0.28 -8.42 2.52
CA PHE A 52 0.22 -7.04 2.68
C PHE A 52 -0.66 -6.21 3.62
N LEU A 53 -1.99 -6.32 3.49
CA LEU A 53 -2.96 -5.63 4.34
C LEU A 53 -3.04 -6.19 5.77
N GLU A 54 -2.61 -7.44 5.96
CA GLU A 54 -2.52 -8.12 7.26
C GLU A 54 -1.14 -7.93 7.92
N ASP A 55 -0.18 -7.28 7.25
CA ASP A 55 1.10 -6.92 7.84
C ASP A 55 0.88 -6.03 9.08
N PRO A 56 1.54 -6.32 10.22
CA PRO A 56 1.33 -5.59 11.47
C PRO A 56 1.53 -4.07 11.33
N THR A 57 2.45 -3.63 10.48
CA THR A 57 2.70 -2.20 10.24
C THR A 57 1.54 -1.56 9.49
N ILE A 58 0.99 -2.21 8.47
CA ILE A 58 -0.20 -1.73 7.75
C ILE A 58 -1.43 -1.74 8.64
N VAL A 59 -1.62 -2.78 9.45
CA VAL A 59 -2.73 -2.86 10.41
C VAL A 59 -2.65 -1.71 11.42
N SER A 60 -1.45 -1.48 12.00
CA SER A 60 -1.20 -0.39 12.94
C SER A 60 -1.45 0.98 12.31
N LEU A 61 -0.93 1.23 11.10
CA LEU A 61 -1.16 2.48 10.35
C LEU A 61 -2.65 2.71 10.13
N ARG A 62 -3.38 1.71 9.64
CA ARG A 62 -4.82 1.83 9.38
C ARG A 62 -5.61 2.08 10.66
N PHE A 63 -5.21 1.48 11.79
CA PHE A 63 -5.84 1.72 13.09
C PHE A 63 -5.62 3.16 13.58
N HIS A 64 -4.37 3.62 13.61
CA HIS A 64 -3.99 4.95 14.11
C HIS A 64 -4.51 6.07 13.20
N GLN A 65 -4.51 5.86 11.88
CA GLN A 65 -5.02 6.82 10.91
C GLN A 65 -6.53 6.70 10.65
N GLY A 66 -7.19 5.69 11.25
CA GLY A 66 -8.63 5.52 11.11
C GLY A 66 -9.09 5.15 9.70
N VAL A 67 -8.25 4.48 8.90
CA VAL A 67 -8.55 4.12 7.51
C VAL A 67 -9.39 2.83 7.46
N PRO A 68 -10.67 2.91 7.04
CA PRO A 68 -11.53 1.76 7.03
C PRO A 68 -11.33 0.87 5.80
N SER A 69 -11.78 -0.37 5.91
CA SER A 69 -12.05 -1.22 4.75
C SER A 69 -13.30 -0.75 3.98
N LYS A 70 -13.53 -1.35 2.80
CA LYS A 70 -14.78 -1.24 2.03
C LYS A 70 -16.05 -1.42 2.87
N LYS A 71 -16.01 -2.25 3.92
CA LYS A 71 -17.13 -2.48 4.85
C LYS A 71 -17.26 -1.42 5.95
N ARG A 72 -16.56 -0.28 5.81
CA ARG A 72 -16.45 0.79 6.83
C ARG A 72 -15.95 0.32 8.20
N ARG A 73 -15.07 -0.70 8.21
CA ARG A 73 -14.47 -1.23 9.44
C ARG A 73 -12.96 -0.98 9.45
N ILE A 74 -12.47 -0.37 10.53
CA ILE A 74 -11.05 -0.25 10.85
C ILE A 74 -10.59 -1.59 11.45
N PRO A 75 -9.44 -2.14 11.04
CA PRO A 75 -8.93 -3.37 11.65
C PRO A 75 -8.63 -3.13 13.15
N PRO A 76 -8.96 -4.06 14.04
CA PRO A 76 -8.64 -3.91 15.45
C PRO A 76 -7.13 -4.01 15.69
N LEU A 77 -6.67 -3.47 16.82
CA LEU A 77 -5.26 -3.53 17.21
C LEU A 77 -5.13 -4.21 18.58
N SER A 78 -4.28 -5.22 18.64
CA SER A 78 -3.91 -5.86 19.90
C SER A 78 -2.87 -5.00 20.63
N GLY A 79 -3.02 -4.90 21.94
CA GLY A 79 -2.09 -4.16 22.79
C GLY A 79 -2.14 -4.66 24.22
N THR A 80 -1.63 -3.84 25.13
CA THR A 80 -1.60 -4.16 26.55
C THR A 80 -2.13 -3.03 27.40
N LEU A 81 -2.69 -3.38 28.54
CA LEU A 81 -3.24 -2.45 29.52
C LEU A 81 -2.55 -2.65 30.87
N GLY A 82 -2.14 -1.54 31.50
CA GLY A 82 -1.52 -1.56 32.81
C GLY A 82 -0.25 -2.42 32.86
N PRO A 83 -0.19 -3.47 33.71
CA PRO A 83 1.01 -4.30 33.91
C PRO A 83 1.29 -5.27 32.76
N GLY A 84 0.74 -5.03 31.57
CA GLY A 84 0.90 -5.90 30.40
C GLY A 84 -0.31 -6.80 30.11
N LEU A 85 -1.50 -6.49 30.65
CA LEU A 85 -2.68 -7.33 30.43
C LEU A 85 -3.16 -7.21 28.99
N PRO A 86 -3.38 -8.32 28.26
CA PRO A 86 -3.70 -8.26 26.85
C PRO A 86 -5.08 -7.66 26.62
N VAL A 87 -5.17 -6.80 25.60
CA VAL A 87 -6.42 -6.19 25.15
C VAL A 87 -6.50 -6.17 23.63
N THR A 88 -7.71 -6.14 23.11
CA THR A 88 -7.98 -5.83 21.70
C THR A 88 -8.78 -4.54 21.63
N VAL A 89 -8.27 -3.57 20.89
CA VAL A 89 -8.91 -2.26 20.76
C VAL A 89 -9.56 -2.15 19.39
N TYR A 90 -10.82 -1.73 19.40
CA TYR A 90 -11.64 -1.44 18.24
C TYR A 90 -11.86 0.06 18.17
N ARG A 91 -11.68 0.65 16.98
CA ARG A 91 -11.97 2.07 16.74
C ARG A 91 -13.25 2.19 15.90
N HIS A 92 -14.12 3.10 16.30
CA HIS A 92 -15.31 3.45 15.52
C HIS A 92 -15.06 4.75 14.75
N LEU A 93 -15.60 4.83 13.54
CA LEU A 93 -15.55 6.04 12.72
C LEU A 93 -16.54 7.10 13.21
N ASP A 94 -17.73 6.65 13.60
CA ASP A 94 -18.91 7.47 13.83
C ASP A 94 -19.62 7.03 15.12
N GLY A 95 -20.38 7.93 15.74
CA GLY A 95 -21.22 7.66 16.90
C GLY A 95 -20.67 8.15 18.24
N PRO A 96 -21.40 7.90 19.35
CA PRO A 96 -21.07 8.47 20.66
C PRO A 96 -19.89 7.79 21.36
N THR A 97 -19.40 6.67 20.83
CA THR A 97 -18.25 5.92 21.37
C THR A 97 -17.11 5.94 20.37
N ALA A 98 -15.92 6.38 20.80
CA ALA A 98 -14.74 6.38 19.95
C ALA A 98 -14.21 4.97 19.64
N GLY A 99 -14.58 3.98 20.46
CA GLY A 99 -14.10 2.61 20.32
C GLY A 99 -14.54 1.70 21.47
N ILE A 100 -14.09 0.45 21.41
CA ILE A 100 -14.32 -0.59 22.41
C ILE A 100 -12.96 -1.22 22.76
N ILE A 101 -12.74 -1.50 24.04
CA ILE A 101 -11.60 -2.29 24.51
C ILE A 101 -12.16 -3.65 24.95
N ASP A 102 -11.85 -4.70 24.18
CA ASP A 102 -12.12 -6.07 24.57
C ASP A 102 -10.99 -6.57 25.46
N THR A 103 -11.35 -7.11 26.62
CA THR A 103 -10.41 -7.44 27.69
C THR A 103 -10.93 -8.55 28.59
N THR A 104 -10.03 -9.14 29.38
CA THR A 104 -10.38 -10.20 30.32
C THR A 104 -11.06 -9.63 31.56
N THR A 105 -11.79 -10.48 32.30
CA THR A 105 -12.37 -10.10 33.59
C THR A 105 -11.30 -9.67 34.61
N GLU A 106 -10.11 -10.27 34.54
CA GLU A 106 -8.95 -9.90 35.36
C GLU A 106 -8.52 -8.45 35.10
N ALA A 107 -8.35 -8.09 33.83
CA ALA A 107 -7.99 -6.73 33.44
C ALA A 107 -9.07 -5.70 33.79
N PHE A 108 -10.35 -6.07 33.65
CA PHE A 108 -11.45 -5.23 34.12
C PHE A 108 -11.40 -4.99 35.64
N ARG A 109 -11.21 -6.04 36.45
CA ARG A 109 -11.08 -5.90 37.91
C ARG A 109 -9.84 -5.08 38.29
N TRP A 110 -8.73 -5.28 37.60
CA TRP A 110 -7.51 -4.50 37.81
C TRP A 110 -7.74 -3.01 37.50
N MET A 111 -8.44 -2.68 36.41
CA MET A 111 -8.83 -1.29 36.10
C MET A 111 -9.76 -0.71 37.17
N ALA A 112 -10.79 -1.46 37.56
CA ALA A 112 -11.80 -0.99 38.51
C ALA A 112 -11.25 -0.79 39.93
N SER A 113 -10.17 -1.49 40.29
CA SER A 113 -9.49 -1.38 41.60
C SER A 113 -8.27 -0.48 41.58
N SER A 114 -7.82 -0.01 40.41
CA SER A 114 -6.68 0.88 40.29
C SER A 114 -7.04 2.32 40.65
N GLU A 115 -6.42 2.87 41.69
CA GLU A 115 -6.50 4.29 42.03
C GLU A 115 -5.61 5.19 41.13
N SER A 116 -4.82 4.56 40.25
CA SER A 116 -3.85 5.21 39.37
C SER A 116 -4.34 5.32 37.93
N LYS A 117 -3.67 6.17 37.14
CA LYS A 117 -3.88 6.26 35.70
C LYS A 117 -3.62 4.91 35.04
N VAL A 118 -4.62 4.40 34.31
CA VAL A 118 -4.50 3.21 33.48
C VAL A 118 -3.79 3.59 32.18
N VAL A 119 -2.69 2.89 31.87
CA VAL A 119 -1.94 3.08 30.61
C VAL A 119 -2.36 2.01 29.61
N LEU A 120 -2.85 2.44 28.45
CA LEU A 120 -3.06 1.59 27.28
C LEU A 120 -1.86 1.74 26.36
N SER A 121 -1.17 0.64 26.10
CA SER A 121 -0.04 0.58 25.16
C SER A 121 -0.48 -0.13 23.89
N LEU A 122 -0.45 0.60 22.78
CA LEU A 122 -0.74 0.07 21.45
C LEU A 122 0.55 0.07 20.62
N PRO A 123 0.78 -0.94 19.79
CA PRO A 123 1.95 -0.98 18.93
C PRO A 123 1.90 0.16 17.91
N SER A 124 2.99 0.91 17.82
CA SER A 124 3.24 1.82 16.69
C SER A 124 3.56 1.03 15.43
N PRO A 125 3.38 1.61 14.23
CA PRO A 125 3.85 1.02 12.98
C PRO A 125 5.34 0.67 13.09
N SER A 126 5.72 -0.54 12.69
CA SER A 126 7.12 -0.97 12.67
C SER A 126 7.81 -0.55 11.38
N ASP A 127 9.12 -0.31 11.42
CA ASP A 127 9.95 -0.17 10.22
C ASP A 127 10.46 -1.53 9.70
N GLU A 128 10.10 -2.63 10.38
CA GLU A 128 10.37 -3.99 9.93
C GLU A 128 9.29 -4.45 8.95
N TRP A 129 9.64 -4.53 7.67
CA TRP A 129 8.75 -4.95 6.61
C TRP A 129 9.11 -6.33 6.10
N ASN A 130 8.09 -7.12 5.72
CA ASN A 130 8.33 -8.31 4.92
C ASN A 130 8.73 -7.90 3.50
N GLU A 131 10.03 -7.88 3.20
CA GLU A 131 10.57 -7.39 1.94
C GLU A 131 9.98 -8.09 0.71
N VAL A 132 9.78 -9.41 0.76
CA VAL A 132 9.20 -10.18 -0.36
C VAL A 132 7.76 -9.76 -0.61
N LEU A 133 7.00 -9.54 0.46
CA LEU A 133 5.60 -9.14 0.38
C LEU A 133 5.45 -7.73 -0.20
N VAL A 134 6.22 -6.76 0.35
CA VAL A 134 6.27 -5.39 -0.15
C VAL A 134 6.70 -5.37 -1.61
N SER A 135 7.75 -6.12 -1.94
CA SER A 135 8.29 -6.19 -3.29
C SER A 135 7.28 -6.73 -4.31
N ARG A 136 6.58 -7.82 -4.00
CA ARG A 136 5.56 -8.38 -4.89
C ARG A 136 4.35 -7.44 -5.05
N PHE A 137 3.95 -6.77 -3.97
CA PHE A 137 2.91 -5.75 -4.01
C PHE A 137 3.30 -4.58 -4.92
N MET A 138 4.52 -4.06 -4.75
CA MET A 138 5.07 -2.97 -5.55
C MET A 138 5.20 -3.36 -7.03
N ALA A 139 5.65 -4.57 -7.34
CA ALA A 139 5.76 -5.07 -8.71
C ALA A 139 4.38 -5.18 -9.41
N LYS A 140 3.36 -5.64 -8.67
CA LYS A 140 1.96 -5.67 -9.12
C LYS A 140 1.45 -4.26 -9.42
N ALA A 141 1.55 -3.37 -8.43
CA ALA A 141 1.08 -1.99 -8.56
C ALA A 141 1.80 -1.23 -9.69
N ALA A 142 3.11 -1.44 -9.88
CA ALA A 142 3.89 -0.80 -10.94
C ALA A 142 3.35 -1.09 -12.35
N LEU A 143 3.11 -2.37 -12.66
CA LEU A 143 2.58 -2.78 -13.97
C LEU A 143 1.16 -2.26 -14.17
N GLU A 144 0.33 -2.31 -13.13
CA GLU A 144 -1.04 -1.81 -13.19
C GLU A 144 -1.10 -0.29 -13.37
N SER A 145 -0.21 0.45 -12.72
CA SER A 145 -0.05 1.90 -12.92
C SER A 145 0.43 2.24 -14.33
N MET A 146 1.30 1.42 -14.95
CA MET A 146 1.65 1.60 -16.36
C MET A 146 0.44 1.37 -17.26
N ALA A 147 -0.32 0.30 -17.04
CA ALA A 147 -1.53 0.02 -17.80
C ALA A 147 -2.58 1.13 -17.65
N SER A 148 -2.72 1.69 -16.45
CA SER A 148 -3.63 2.82 -16.17
C SER A 148 -3.33 4.05 -17.03
N ARG A 149 -2.05 4.34 -17.30
CA ARG A 149 -1.64 5.44 -18.19
C ARG A 149 -1.92 5.20 -19.67
N LEU A 150 -2.23 3.95 -20.05
CA LEU A 150 -2.43 3.53 -21.43
C LEU A 150 -3.89 3.18 -21.74
N LEU A 151 -4.83 3.41 -20.82
CA LEU A 151 -6.25 3.02 -21.00
C LEU A 151 -6.89 3.62 -22.26
N ASP A 152 -6.48 4.84 -22.64
CA ASP A 152 -6.97 5.51 -23.85
C ASP A 152 -6.21 5.09 -25.13
N SER A 153 -5.26 4.16 -25.03
CA SER A 153 -4.48 3.62 -26.16
C SER A 153 -4.52 2.08 -26.18
N PRO A 154 -5.49 1.47 -26.90
CA PRO A 154 -5.58 0.03 -27.05
C PRO A 154 -4.30 -0.62 -27.61
N GLU A 155 -3.63 0.04 -28.54
CA GLU A 155 -2.35 -0.40 -29.11
C GLU A 155 -1.24 -0.32 -28.06
N GLY A 156 -1.23 0.73 -27.23
CA GLY A 156 -0.30 0.89 -26.12
C GLY A 156 -0.47 -0.19 -25.06
N LEU A 157 -1.70 -0.50 -24.67
CA LEU A 157 -2.00 -1.62 -23.75
C LEU A 157 -1.55 -2.96 -24.34
N SER A 158 -1.85 -3.21 -25.60
CA SER A 158 -1.45 -4.45 -26.28
C SER A 158 0.08 -4.57 -26.33
N SER A 159 0.77 -3.48 -26.68
CA SER A 159 2.24 -3.41 -26.68
C SER A 159 2.83 -3.64 -25.29
N LEU A 160 2.22 -3.07 -24.24
CA LEU A 160 2.64 -3.32 -22.87
C LEU A 160 2.52 -4.80 -22.53
N VAL A 161 1.38 -5.45 -22.84
CA VAL A 161 1.16 -6.88 -22.58
C VAL A 161 2.18 -7.75 -23.32
N ASP A 162 2.47 -7.43 -24.56
CA ASP A 162 3.36 -8.23 -25.41
C ASP A 162 4.85 -8.02 -25.09
N GLU A 163 5.23 -6.89 -24.48
CA GLU A 163 6.61 -6.58 -24.11
C GLU A 163 7.19 -7.64 -23.17
N VAL A 164 8.11 -8.43 -23.70
CA VAL A 164 8.74 -9.58 -23.02
C VAL A 164 9.70 -9.15 -21.91
N GLN A 165 10.24 -7.93 -21.97
CA GLN A 165 11.12 -7.40 -20.92
C GLN A 165 10.40 -7.25 -19.57
N PHE A 166 9.06 -7.14 -19.57
CA PHE A 166 8.27 -7.14 -18.33
C PHE A 166 7.87 -8.53 -17.84
N ASP A 167 8.18 -9.61 -18.56
CA ASP A 167 7.84 -10.98 -18.12
C ASP A 167 8.50 -11.37 -16.80
N PRO A 168 9.79 -11.06 -16.55
CA PRO A 168 10.41 -11.32 -15.25
C PRO A 168 9.66 -10.66 -14.08
N ILE A 169 9.27 -9.39 -14.21
CA ILE A 169 8.54 -8.68 -13.14
C ILE A 169 7.09 -9.18 -13.01
N ARG A 170 6.44 -9.61 -14.11
CA ARG A 170 5.12 -10.28 -14.06
C ARG A 170 5.18 -11.58 -13.29
N GLU A 171 6.14 -12.44 -13.61
CA GLU A 171 6.33 -13.73 -12.92
C GLU A 171 6.71 -13.53 -11.46
N TYR A 172 7.55 -12.53 -11.18
CA TYR A 172 7.90 -12.17 -9.81
C TYR A 172 6.69 -11.65 -9.03
N ALA A 173 5.93 -10.68 -9.56
CA ALA A 173 4.73 -10.17 -8.91
C ALA A 173 3.73 -11.30 -8.59
N ARG A 174 3.45 -12.14 -9.58
CA ARG A 174 2.50 -13.25 -9.45
C ARG A 174 3.05 -14.33 -8.54
N TYR A 175 4.21 -14.88 -8.80
CA TYR A 175 4.63 -16.14 -8.19
C TYR A 175 5.83 -16.01 -7.25
N GLY A 176 6.46 -14.84 -7.17
CA GLY A 176 7.71 -14.64 -6.45
C GLY A 176 8.88 -15.41 -7.06
N ILE A 177 8.79 -15.73 -8.36
CA ILE A 177 9.83 -16.49 -9.07
C ILE A 177 11.01 -15.58 -9.38
N GLY A 178 12.23 -16.09 -9.20
CA GLY A 178 13.47 -15.38 -9.51
C GLY A 178 14.13 -14.77 -8.28
N LYS A 179 14.95 -13.74 -8.50
CA LYS A 179 15.61 -12.98 -7.42
C LYS A 179 14.59 -12.06 -6.75
N LEU A 180 14.84 -11.72 -5.48
CA LEU A 180 14.13 -10.63 -4.82
C LEU A 180 14.26 -9.35 -5.65
N TRP A 181 13.13 -8.69 -5.89
CA TRP A 181 13.12 -7.40 -6.56
C TRP A 181 13.26 -6.30 -5.49
N PRO A 182 14.41 -5.64 -5.35
CA PRO A 182 14.62 -4.70 -4.26
C PRO A 182 13.67 -3.51 -4.37
N VAL A 183 13.17 -3.06 -3.21
CA VAL A 183 12.37 -1.85 -3.06
C VAL A 183 13.12 -0.90 -2.14
N SER A 184 13.33 0.34 -2.60
CA SER A 184 13.81 1.38 -1.69
C SER A 184 12.64 1.90 -0.86
N MET A 185 12.83 2.01 0.45
CA MET A 185 11.80 2.47 1.39
C MET A 185 12.32 3.64 2.22
N ARG A 186 11.55 4.72 2.33
CA ARG A 186 11.91 5.88 3.17
C ARG A 186 10.71 6.74 3.55
N ARG A 187 10.72 7.33 4.74
CA ARG A 187 9.72 8.31 5.16
C ARG A 187 9.97 9.64 4.46
N ILE A 188 8.94 10.22 3.86
CA ILE A 188 8.98 11.54 3.21
C ILE A 188 8.11 12.56 3.97
N TYR A 189 7.07 12.12 4.67
CA TYR A 189 6.28 12.94 5.61
C TYR A 189 5.59 12.07 6.67
N GLU A 190 5.08 12.67 7.73
CA GLU A 190 4.39 11.98 8.83
C GLU A 190 3.09 11.33 8.37
N ALA A 191 2.75 10.17 8.94
CA ALA A 191 1.57 9.41 8.53
C ALA A 191 0.26 10.19 8.70
N ASP A 192 0.19 11.10 9.67
CA ASP A 192 -0.95 11.96 9.98
C ASP A 192 -0.85 13.36 9.33
N LYS A 193 0.08 13.58 8.39
CA LYS A 193 0.21 14.87 7.69
C LYS A 193 -1.12 15.26 7.04
N ALA A 194 -1.60 16.40 7.50
CA ALA A 194 -2.79 17.09 7.04
C ALA A 194 -2.42 18.04 5.90
N TRP A 195 -3.13 17.93 4.77
CA TRP A 195 -2.97 18.81 3.61
C TRP A 195 -4.11 19.83 3.58
N GLY A 196 -3.78 21.11 3.39
CA GLY A 196 -4.79 22.14 3.15
C GLY A 196 -5.40 21.99 1.75
N ALA A 197 -6.72 21.87 1.67
CA ALA A 197 -7.47 21.95 0.41
C ALA A 197 -7.97 23.38 0.16
N SER A 198 -8.32 23.68 -1.09
CA SER A 198 -8.72 25.01 -1.60
C SER A 198 -10.00 25.61 -0.99
N ALA A 199 -10.57 24.98 0.04
CA ALA A 199 -11.73 25.45 0.79
C ALA A 199 -11.52 25.47 2.33
N GLY A 200 -10.28 25.33 2.80
CA GLY A 200 -9.98 25.21 4.25
C GLY A 200 -10.26 23.82 4.83
N GLU A 201 -10.67 22.86 3.99
CA GLU A 201 -10.77 21.46 4.37
C GLU A 201 -9.36 20.86 4.51
N VAL A 202 -9.18 20.04 5.53
CA VAL A 202 -7.95 19.30 5.75
C VAL A 202 -8.15 17.88 5.25
N VAL A 203 -7.32 17.43 4.32
CA VAL A 203 -7.36 16.08 3.77
C VAL A 203 -6.08 15.32 4.08
N GLN A 204 -6.21 14.03 4.35
CA GLN A 204 -5.07 13.12 4.47
C GLN A 204 -4.88 12.39 3.14
N ARG A 205 -3.66 12.39 2.61
CA ARG A 205 -3.29 11.57 1.46
C ARG A 205 -2.79 10.22 1.95
N VAL A 206 -3.64 9.20 1.82
CA VAL A 206 -3.29 7.83 2.25
C VAL A 206 -2.36 7.17 1.25
N TRP A 207 -2.57 7.42 -0.04
CA TRP A 207 -1.76 6.87 -1.12
C TRP A 207 -1.60 7.89 -2.24
N GLU A 208 -0.47 7.79 -2.94
CA GLU A 208 -0.16 8.55 -4.15
C GLU A 208 0.97 7.84 -4.89
N TRP A 209 1.02 7.96 -6.21
CA TRP A 209 2.08 7.31 -6.98
C TRP A 209 2.46 8.10 -8.22
N GLY A 210 3.63 7.78 -8.75
CA GLY A 210 4.20 8.36 -9.94
C GLY A 210 5.24 7.45 -10.55
N PHE A 211 5.87 7.94 -11.60
CA PHE A 211 7.01 7.27 -12.23
C PHE A 211 8.17 8.23 -12.29
N LEU A 212 9.34 7.71 -11.97
CA LEU A 212 10.61 8.39 -12.18
C LEU A 212 11.29 7.77 -13.41
N HIS A 213 11.66 8.63 -14.35
CA HIS A 213 12.53 8.28 -15.48
C HIS A 213 13.92 8.83 -15.19
N THR A 214 14.92 7.96 -15.14
CA THR A 214 16.31 8.39 -14.93
C THR A 214 16.97 8.76 -16.26
N ASN A 215 18.03 9.55 -16.21
CA ASN A 215 18.88 9.86 -17.37
C ASN A 215 19.62 8.62 -17.93
N ARG A 216 19.56 7.48 -17.23
CA ARG A 216 20.14 6.19 -17.63
C ARG A 216 19.14 5.27 -18.33
N GLY A 217 17.93 5.75 -18.58
CA GLY A 217 16.87 4.97 -19.22
C GLY A 217 16.17 3.98 -18.30
N GLU A 218 16.34 4.11 -16.98
CA GLU A 218 15.60 3.30 -16.02
C GLU A 218 14.25 3.94 -15.71
N VAL A 219 13.26 3.10 -15.45
CA VAL A 219 11.92 3.51 -15.04
C VAL A 219 11.63 2.93 -13.68
N TYR A 220 11.34 3.80 -12.72
CA TYR A 220 10.96 3.43 -11.37
C TYR A 220 9.50 3.78 -11.14
N PHE A 221 8.74 2.84 -10.59
CA PHE A 221 7.44 3.14 -9.99
C PHE A 221 7.68 3.59 -8.55
N VAL A 222 7.05 4.71 -8.18
CA VAL A 222 7.18 5.32 -6.86
C VAL A 222 5.78 5.42 -6.27
N LEU A 223 5.57 4.81 -5.12
CA LEU A 223 4.31 4.82 -4.37
C LEU A 223 4.60 5.37 -2.98
N ALA A 224 3.85 6.36 -2.51
CA ALA A 224 3.82 6.70 -1.10
C ALA A 224 2.54 6.16 -0.45
N LEU A 225 2.67 5.47 0.69
CA LEU A 225 1.56 5.08 1.55
C LEU A 225 1.80 5.67 2.94
N PHE A 226 0.88 6.51 3.44
CA PHE A 226 1.04 7.19 4.73
C PHE A 226 2.42 7.89 4.89
N GLY A 227 2.87 8.55 3.83
CA GLY A 227 4.18 9.24 3.80
C GLY A 227 5.40 8.32 3.81
N LEU A 228 5.23 7.00 3.72
CA LEU A 228 6.31 6.05 3.43
C LEU A 228 6.40 5.84 1.92
N GLU A 229 7.48 6.32 1.32
CA GLU A 229 7.78 6.17 -0.09
C GLU A 229 8.47 4.83 -0.37
N PHE A 230 7.94 4.12 -1.36
CA PHE A 230 8.44 2.87 -1.90
C PHE A 230 8.84 3.10 -3.36
N SER A 231 10.02 2.65 -3.77
CA SER A 231 10.46 2.71 -5.16
C SER A 231 10.95 1.36 -5.66
N ILE A 232 10.43 0.94 -6.82
CA ILE A 232 10.79 -0.31 -7.50
C ILE A 232 11.13 -0.03 -8.97
N ASN A 233 12.22 -0.64 -9.47
CA ASN A 233 12.61 -0.55 -10.88
C ASN A 233 11.76 -1.52 -11.70
N LEU A 234 11.25 -1.13 -12.88
CA LEU A 234 10.46 -2.02 -13.72
C LEU A 234 11.31 -2.88 -14.66
N GLY A 235 12.52 -2.44 -14.98
CA GLY A 235 13.40 -3.09 -15.96
C GLY A 235 14.28 -4.20 -15.39
N GLY A 236 14.49 -4.25 -14.08
CA GLY A 236 15.27 -5.31 -13.45
C GLY A 236 15.35 -5.20 -11.93
N PRO A 237 15.81 -6.27 -11.24
CA PRO A 237 15.86 -6.32 -9.77
C PRO A 237 17.07 -5.54 -9.21
N VAL A 238 17.14 -4.24 -9.48
CA VAL A 238 18.20 -3.32 -9.04
C VAL A 238 17.59 -1.96 -8.62
N VAL A 239 18.15 -1.32 -7.61
CA VAL A 239 17.62 -0.06 -7.04
C VAL A 239 18.66 1.06 -6.94
N GLU A 240 19.90 0.77 -7.34
CA GLU A 240 21.04 1.68 -7.30
C GLU A 240 20.79 2.95 -8.10
N GLY A 241 20.17 2.86 -9.29
CA GLY A 241 19.81 4.02 -10.11
C GLY A 241 18.91 5.02 -9.38
N TYR A 242 17.93 4.54 -8.61
CA TYR A 242 17.08 5.39 -7.78
C TYR A 242 17.85 6.03 -6.62
N ARG A 243 18.74 5.29 -5.95
CA ARG A 243 19.59 5.86 -4.88
C ARG A 243 20.49 6.98 -5.40
N MET A 244 21.11 6.77 -6.56
CA MET A 244 21.92 7.80 -7.22
C MET A 244 21.07 9.02 -7.59
N TRP A 245 19.87 8.80 -8.15
CA TRP A 245 18.96 9.90 -8.44
C TRP A 245 18.60 10.71 -7.19
N LEU A 246 18.37 10.05 -6.05
CA LEU A 246 18.13 10.73 -4.78
C LEU A 246 19.31 11.59 -4.35
N GLU A 247 20.54 11.07 -4.42
CA GLU A 247 21.75 11.83 -4.08
C GLU A 247 21.89 13.08 -4.96
N GLU A 248 21.70 12.93 -6.28
CA GLU A 248 21.74 14.03 -7.25
C GLU A 248 20.63 15.08 -7.02
N ASN A 249 19.51 14.68 -6.41
CA ASN A 249 18.34 15.53 -6.16
C ASN A 249 18.20 15.96 -4.70
N SER A 250 19.27 15.89 -3.90
CA SER A 250 19.31 16.28 -2.49
C SER A 250 18.28 15.56 -1.62
N GLY A 251 18.03 14.29 -1.94
CA GLY A 251 17.08 13.45 -1.22
C GLY A 251 15.61 13.85 -1.42
N ARG A 252 15.26 14.69 -2.40
CA ARG A 252 13.85 15.02 -2.67
C ARG A 252 13.08 13.81 -3.18
N SER A 253 11.77 13.81 -2.98
CA SER A 253 10.87 12.77 -3.51
C SER A 253 10.56 13.05 -4.99
N PRO A 254 10.57 12.03 -5.87
CA PRO A 254 10.05 12.20 -7.23
C PRO A 254 8.57 12.60 -7.29
N LEU A 255 7.81 12.31 -6.23
CA LEU A 255 6.40 12.70 -6.11
C LEU A 255 6.25 14.18 -5.71
N TYR A 256 7.31 14.78 -5.17
CA TYR A 256 7.35 16.14 -4.65
C TYR A 256 8.61 16.88 -5.15
N PRO A 257 8.70 17.15 -6.48
CA PRO A 257 9.88 17.81 -7.04
C PRO A 257 10.11 19.21 -6.45
N ASP A 258 9.02 19.90 -6.10
CA ASP A 258 9.05 21.25 -5.50
C ASP A 258 9.11 21.24 -3.97
N GLY A 259 9.13 20.05 -3.35
CA GLY A 259 9.09 19.89 -1.89
C GLY A 259 7.70 19.50 -1.37
N ILE A 260 7.66 19.15 -0.09
CA ILE A 260 6.46 18.70 0.62
C ILE A 260 5.94 19.90 1.41
N GLU A 261 4.98 20.62 0.85
CA GLU A 261 4.29 21.73 1.51
C GLU A 261 3.10 21.25 2.35
#